data_AF-A0A524H7D5-F1
#
_entry.id   AF-A0A524H7D5-F1
#
_cell.length_a   1.000
_cell.length_b   1.000
_cell.length_c   1.000
_cell.angle_alpha   90.00
_cell.angle_beta   90.00
_cell.angle_gamma   90.00
#
_symmetry.space_group_name_H-M   'P 1'
#
loop_
_entity.id
_entity.type
_entity.pdbx_description
1 polymer ?
#
loop_
_entity_poly.entity_id
_entity_poly.type
_entity_poly.pdbx_seq_one_letter_code
_entity_poly.pdbx_strand_id
1 'polypeptide(L)'
;MMPHPLTRRRGVLVVVLLGWVAGAACQREPVDRAVLNAWLTCVECTDGELDSVQALARRAPATVDTLQKDLLQGPSPFQRDQLTVQMQTSYQRLATYNANDPTSDSLGFSQAEFVARYLGNVVMIYQGRAAYGLGAIGGIRARQALDSALQFSPDSFPPNVWAQIHFARDSLIGP
;
A
#
# COMPACT_ATOMS: atom_id res chain seq x y z
N MET A 1 40.32 4.60 81.15
CA MET A 1 39.88 5.23 79.88
C MET A 1 40.22 4.28 78.75
N MET A 2 39.23 3.60 78.17
CA MET A 2 39.40 2.76 76.97
C MET A 2 38.36 3.21 75.93
N PRO A 3 38.75 3.50 74.67
CA PRO A 3 37.80 3.83 73.62
C PRO A 3 37.29 2.55 72.92
N HIS A 4 35.97 2.43 72.77
CA HIS A 4 35.33 1.47 71.89
C HIS A 4 35.37 1.97 70.43
N PRO A 5 35.66 1.11 69.43
CA PRO A 5 35.49 1.45 68.02
C PRO A 5 34.03 1.25 67.59
N LEU A 6 33.41 2.30 67.07
CA LEU A 6 32.09 2.24 66.41
C LEU A 6 32.26 1.85 64.94
N THR A 7 31.83 0.63 64.62
CA THR A 7 31.84 0.05 63.27
C THR A 7 30.69 0.63 62.43
N ARG A 8 31.02 1.56 61.54
CA ARG A 8 30.08 2.26 60.64
C ARG A 8 29.68 1.36 59.46
N ARG A 9 28.55 0.64 59.58
CA ARG A 9 27.93 -0.08 58.45
C ARG A 9 27.37 0.93 57.44
N ARG A 10 28.01 1.04 56.27
CA ARG A 10 27.49 1.76 55.10
C ARG A 10 26.37 0.91 54.48
N GLY A 11 25.12 1.33 54.67
CA GLY A 11 24.00 0.80 53.91
C GLY A 11 24.06 1.30 52.47
N VAL A 12 24.22 0.40 51.51
CA VAL A 12 24.07 0.69 50.09
C VAL A 12 22.59 0.51 49.75
N LEU A 13 21.90 1.64 49.57
CA LEU A 13 20.49 1.68 49.18
C LEU A 13 20.45 1.69 47.64
N VAL A 14 20.37 0.51 47.03
CA VAL A 14 20.21 0.36 45.58
C VAL A 14 18.75 0.64 45.24
N VAL A 15 18.46 1.87 44.82
CA VAL A 15 17.15 2.24 44.25
C VAL A 15 17.11 1.74 42.81
N VAL A 16 16.50 0.57 42.58
CA VAL A 16 16.20 0.07 41.24
C VAL A 16 14.96 0.80 40.72
N LEU A 17 15.18 1.92 40.01
CA LEU A 17 14.14 2.57 39.21
C LEU A 17 13.91 1.73 37.95
N LEU A 18 13.00 0.76 38.02
CA LEU A 18 12.41 0.09 36.87
C LEU A 18 11.51 1.09 36.12
N GLY A 19 12.14 1.90 35.25
CA GLY A 19 11.45 2.75 34.30
C GLY A 19 10.73 1.93 33.25
N TRP A 20 9.47 1.60 33.51
CA TRP A 20 8.53 1.11 32.49
C TRP A 20 8.12 2.27 31.58
N VAL A 21 8.98 2.62 30.62
CA VAL A 21 8.54 3.33 29.41
C VAL A 21 8.21 2.27 28.37
N ALA A 22 7.15 1.50 28.64
CA ALA A 22 6.50 0.69 27.62
C ALA A 22 5.79 1.67 26.68
N GLY A 23 6.54 2.10 25.66
CA GLY A 23 6.05 2.96 24.61
C GLY A 23 4.77 2.39 24.02
N ALA A 24 3.73 3.23 24.03
CA ALA A 24 2.47 3.05 23.35
C ALA A 24 2.64 3.02 21.81
N ALA A 25 3.43 2.08 21.30
CA ALA A 25 3.50 1.71 19.89
C ALA A 25 2.38 0.69 19.53
N CYS A 26 1.22 0.80 20.19
CA CYS A 26 0.08 -0.06 19.94
C CYS A 26 -0.62 0.38 18.63
N GLN A 27 -0.24 -0.26 17.53
CA GLN A 27 -1.13 -0.80 16.49
C GLN A 27 -2.16 0.18 15.85
N ARG A 28 -1.73 1.36 15.39
CA ARG A 28 -2.58 2.21 14.52
C ARG A 28 -2.64 1.77 13.05
N GLU A 29 -1.89 0.74 12.66
CA GLU A 29 -1.82 0.26 11.27
C GLU A 29 -3.16 -0.17 10.60
N PRO A 30 -4.13 -0.82 11.27
CA PRO A 30 -5.25 -1.43 10.55
C PRO A 30 -6.16 -0.40 9.84
N VAL A 31 -6.40 0.73 10.49
CA VAL A 31 -7.32 1.77 9.98
C VAL A 31 -6.71 2.50 8.78
N ASP A 32 -5.40 2.75 8.83
CA ASP A 32 -4.71 3.51 7.78
C ASP A 32 -4.62 2.68 6.49
N ARG A 33 -4.41 1.36 6.58
CA ARG A 33 -4.43 0.49 5.39
C ARG A 33 -5.84 0.30 4.82
N ALA A 34 -6.89 0.33 5.66
CA ALA A 34 -8.27 0.24 5.17
C ALA A 34 -8.64 1.43 4.27
N VAL A 35 -8.26 2.65 4.65
CA VAL A 35 -8.48 3.86 3.83
C VAL A 35 -7.74 3.76 2.50
N LEU A 36 -6.47 3.36 2.52
CA LEU A 36 -5.68 3.17 1.30
C LEU A 36 -6.26 2.07 0.41
N ASN A 37 -6.65 0.94 0.98
CA ASN A 37 -7.26 -0.15 0.22
C ASN A 37 -8.57 0.31 -0.43
N ALA A 38 -9.44 1.04 0.28
CA ALA A 38 -10.69 1.57 -0.28
C ALA A 38 -10.44 2.41 -1.53
N TRP A 39 -9.45 3.32 -1.48
CA TRP A 39 -9.02 4.09 -2.64
C TRP A 39 -8.43 3.21 -3.75
N LEU A 40 -7.46 2.35 -3.43
CA LEU A 40 -6.74 1.53 -4.42
C LEU A 40 -7.63 0.50 -5.11
N THR A 41 -8.71 0.03 -4.48
CA THR A 41 -9.57 -1.04 -4.99
C THR A 41 -11.00 -0.63 -5.33
N CYS A 42 -11.40 0.64 -5.16
CA CYS A 42 -12.72 1.12 -5.60
C CYS A 42 -13.01 0.69 -7.06
N VAL A 43 -14.27 0.54 -7.47
CA VAL A 43 -14.61 0.43 -8.90
C VAL A 43 -15.05 1.80 -9.41
N GLU A 44 -15.88 2.46 -8.61
CA GLU A 44 -16.36 3.83 -8.80
C GLU A 44 -15.85 4.64 -7.61
N CYS A 45 -14.74 5.33 -7.77
CA CYS A 45 -14.21 6.18 -6.70
C CYS A 45 -15.02 7.46 -6.67
N THR A 46 -15.41 7.87 -5.46
CA THR A 46 -15.90 9.21 -5.21
C THR A 46 -14.75 10.11 -4.78
N ASP A 47 -14.97 11.43 -4.82
CA ASP A 47 -13.99 12.37 -4.29
C ASP A 47 -13.73 12.13 -2.78
N GLY A 48 -14.68 11.52 -2.06
CA GLY A 48 -14.57 11.24 -0.63
C GLY A 48 -13.47 10.24 -0.26
N GLU A 49 -13.19 9.23 -1.10
CA GLU A 49 -12.08 8.31 -0.84
C GLU A 49 -10.72 9.01 -1.02
N LEU A 50 -10.59 9.88 -2.03
CA LEU A 50 -9.36 10.64 -2.26
C LEU A 50 -9.09 11.64 -1.12
N ASP A 51 -10.12 12.37 -0.71
CA ASP A 51 -10.05 13.30 0.42
C ASP A 51 -9.60 12.58 1.70
N SER A 52 -10.09 11.35 1.90
CA SER A 52 -9.69 10.49 3.02
C SER A 52 -8.21 10.10 2.95
N VAL A 53 -7.69 9.81 1.77
CA VAL A 53 -6.25 9.55 1.56
C VAL A 53 -5.40 10.79 1.83
N GLN A 54 -5.82 11.96 1.37
CA GLN A 54 -5.11 13.22 1.66
C GLN A 54 -5.14 13.55 3.16
N ALA A 55 -6.30 13.38 3.81
CA ALA A 55 -6.45 13.57 5.26
C ALA A 55 -5.59 12.59 6.05
N LEU A 56 -5.50 11.35 5.59
CA LEU A 56 -4.61 10.35 6.16
C LEU A 56 -3.14 10.77 6.01
N ALA A 57 -2.70 11.20 4.83
CA ALA A 57 -1.32 11.60 4.60
C ALA A 57 -0.86 12.78 5.48
N ARG A 58 -1.77 13.71 5.84
CA ARG A 58 -1.49 14.81 6.76
C ARG A 58 -1.17 14.34 8.19
N ARG A 59 -1.78 13.24 8.65
CA ARG A 59 -1.56 12.69 10.01
C ARG A 59 -0.59 11.51 10.04
N ALA A 60 -0.39 10.84 8.92
CA ALA A 60 0.45 9.66 8.76
C ALA A 60 1.37 9.83 7.55
N PRO A 61 2.55 10.47 7.68
CA PRO A 61 3.46 10.70 6.55
C PRO A 61 3.89 9.42 5.80
N ALA A 62 3.84 8.25 6.46
CA ALA A 62 4.11 6.94 5.86
C ALA A 62 3.10 6.54 4.76
N THR A 63 1.98 7.24 4.64
CA THR A 63 1.02 7.08 3.53
C THR A 63 1.69 7.34 2.18
N VAL A 64 2.60 8.32 2.09
CA VAL A 64 3.35 8.60 0.85
C VAL A 64 4.25 7.42 0.49
N ASP A 65 4.97 6.85 1.46
CA ASP A 65 5.87 5.72 1.24
C ASP A 65 5.08 4.46 0.81
N THR A 66 3.88 4.30 1.37
CA THR A 66 2.97 3.21 1.01
C THR A 66 2.45 3.36 -0.42
N LEU A 67 1.98 4.55 -0.80
CA LEU A 67 1.54 4.83 -2.16
C LEU A 67 2.70 4.72 -3.16
N GLN A 68 3.91 5.14 -2.80
CA GLN A 68 5.09 4.93 -3.65
C GLN A 68 5.32 3.44 -3.90
N LYS A 69 5.22 2.60 -2.85
CA LYS A 69 5.35 1.14 -3.01
C LYS A 69 4.25 0.58 -3.92
N ASP A 70 2.99 0.98 -3.70
CA ASP A 70 1.86 0.54 -4.53
C ASP A 70 1.98 1.07 -5.98
N LEU A 71 2.60 2.24 -6.20
CA LEU A 71 2.93 2.77 -7.53
C LEU A 71 3.97 1.91 -8.25
N LEU A 72 5.04 1.52 -7.57
CA LEU A 72 6.13 0.75 -8.18
C LEU A 72 5.75 -0.72 -8.35
N GLN A 73 5.01 -1.29 -7.39
CA GLN A 73 4.81 -2.72 -7.27
C GLN A 73 3.35 -3.15 -7.44
N GLY A 74 2.37 -2.25 -7.50
CA GLY A 74 0.96 -2.64 -7.48
C GLY A 74 0.57 -3.34 -6.16
N PRO A 75 -0.40 -4.27 -6.17
CA PRO A 75 -0.84 -4.99 -4.96
C PRO A 75 0.29 -5.80 -4.33
N SER A 76 0.21 -6.00 -3.01
CA SER A 76 1.17 -6.82 -2.26
C SER A 76 1.18 -8.29 -2.75
N PRO A 77 2.28 -9.05 -2.56
CA PRO A 77 2.34 -10.46 -2.97
C PRO A 77 1.17 -11.29 -2.45
N PHE A 78 0.83 -11.14 -1.16
CA PHE A 78 -0.31 -11.82 -0.57
C PHE A 78 -1.65 -11.47 -1.25
N GLN A 79 -1.88 -10.19 -1.60
CA GLN A 79 -3.07 -9.79 -2.34
C GLN A 79 -3.09 -10.37 -3.76
N ARG A 80 -1.94 -10.44 -4.43
CA ARG A 80 -1.82 -11.07 -5.76
C ARG A 80 -2.14 -12.55 -5.72
N ASP A 81 -1.71 -13.26 -4.67
CA ASP A 81 -2.02 -14.68 -4.48
C ASP A 81 -3.53 -14.88 -4.26
N GLN A 82 -4.15 -14.07 -3.42
CA GLN A 82 -5.60 -14.10 -3.21
C GLN A 82 -6.39 -13.81 -4.49
N LEU A 83 -5.99 -12.77 -5.23
CA LEU A 83 -6.60 -12.44 -6.52
C LEU A 83 -6.39 -13.56 -7.54
N THR A 84 -5.22 -14.21 -7.55
CA THR A 84 -4.95 -15.35 -8.43
C THR A 84 -5.93 -16.48 -8.18
N VAL A 85 -6.11 -16.89 -6.92
CA VAL A 85 -7.08 -17.93 -6.55
C VAL A 85 -8.52 -17.54 -6.92
N GLN A 86 -8.89 -16.27 -6.71
CA GLN A 86 -10.20 -15.75 -7.09
C GLN A 86 -10.43 -15.80 -8.60
N MET A 87 -9.43 -15.40 -9.40
CA MET A 87 -9.53 -15.41 -10.86
C MET A 87 -9.53 -16.83 -11.41
N GLN A 88 -8.76 -17.75 -10.82
CA GLN A 88 -8.81 -19.18 -11.16
C GLN A 88 -10.20 -19.78 -10.92
N THR A 89 -10.79 -19.50 -9.75
CA THR A 89 -12.16 -19.93 -9.42
C THR A 89 -13.19 -19.34 -10.39
N SER A 90 -13.00 -18.07 -10.78
CA SER A 90 -13.89 -17.40 -11.72
C SER A 90 -13.79 -17.98 -13.14
N TYR A 91 -12.58 -18.29 -13.59
CA TYR A 91 -12.37 -19.00 -14.86
C TYR A 91 -13.05 -20.37 -14.86
N GLN A 92 -12.91 -21.16 -13.79
CA GLN A 92 -13.56 -22.47 -13.70
C GLN A 92 -15.08 -22.37 -13.79
N ARG A 93 -15.70 -21.41 -13.10
CA ARG A 93 -17.14 -21.16 -13.19
C ARG A 93 -17.56 -20.80 -14.61
N LEU A 94 -16.79 -19.93 -15.25
CA LEU A 94 -17.04 -19.52 -16.63
C LEU A 94 -16.87 -20.69 -17.62
N ALA A 95 -15.85 -21.52 -17.46
CA ALA A 95 -15.61 -22.70 -18.29
C ALA A 95 -16.76 -23.72 -18.14
N THR A 96 -17.21 -23.99 -16.91
CA THR A 96 -18.36 -24.86 -16.65
C THR A 96 -19.65 -24.29 -17.26
N TYR A 97 -19.87 -22.98 -17.17
CA TYR A 97 -21.02 -22.35 -17.79
C TYR A 97 -21.02 -22.56 -19.32
N ASN A 98 -19.89 -22.29 -19.99
CA ASN A 98 -19.77 -22.49 -21.43
C ASN A 98 -19.90 -23.96 -21.84
N ALA A 99 -19.35 -24.90 -21.06
CA ALA A 99 -19.46 -26.33 -21.36
C ALA A 99 -20.92 -26.85 -21.32
N ASN A 100 -21.81 -26.16 -20.61
CA ASN A 100 -23.22 -26.52 -20.50
C ASN A 100 -24.12 -25.78 -21.52
N ASP A 101 -23.57 -24.84 -22.30
CA ASP A 101 -24.29 -24.12 -23.34
C ASP A 101 -23.91 -24.67 -24.72
N PRO A 102 -24.81 -25.41 -25.41
CA PRO A 102 -24.52 -25.99 -26.72
C PRO A 102 -24.32 -24.94 -27.82
N THR A 103 -24.64 -23.67 -27.56
CA THR A 103 -24.44 -22.56 -28.50
C THR A 103 -23.17 -21.78 -28.24
N SER A 104 -22.49 -22.03 -27.12
CA SER A 104 -21.30 -21.27 -26.76
C SER A 104 -20.04 -21.81 -27.41
N ASP A 105 -19.24 -20.90 -27.93
CA ASP A 105 -17.88 -21.19 -28.38
C ASP A 105 -16.96 -21.45 -27.19
N SER A 106 -15.83 -22.13 -27.46
CA SER A 106 -14.72 -22.19 -26.51
C SER A 106 -14.31 -20.77 -26.09
N LEU A 107 -13.90 -20.62 -24.82
CA LEU A 107 -13.47 -19.33 -24.26
C LEU A 107 -12.37 -18.61 -25.05
N GLY A 108 -11.62 -19.33 -25.89
CA GLY A 108 -10.60 -18.74 -26.75
C GLY A 108 -9.34 -18.28 -26.00
N PHE A 109 -9.22 -18.61 -24.71
CA PHE A 109 -8.04 -18.40 -23.90
C PHE A 109 -7.94 -19.48 -22.83
N SER A 110 -6.72 -19.79 -22.41
CA SER A 110 -6.42 -20.65 -21.28
C SER A 110 -6.67 -19.96 -19.95
N GLN A 111 -6.75 -20.75 -18.87
CA GLN A 111 -6.84 -20.23 -17.51
C GLN A 111 -5.66 -19.32 -17.15
N ALA A 112 -4.44 -19.67 -17.61
CA ALA A 112 -3.24 -18.90 -17.35
C ALA A 112 -3.30 -17.52 -18.01
N GLU A 113 -3.74 -17.44 -19.28
CA GLU A 113 -3.94 -16.18 -20.00
C GLU A 113 -5.03 -15.31 -19.36
N PHE A 114 -6.12 -15.94 -18.91
CA PHE A 114 -7.18 -15.24 -18.15
C PHE A 114 -6.61 -14.62 -16.89
N VAL A 115 -5.96 -15.41 -16.03
CA VAL A 115 -5.39 -14.93 -14.76
C VAL A 115 -4.37 -13.81 -15.01
N ALA A 116 -3.45 -14.00 -15.97
CA ALA A 116 -2.43 -13.02 -16.30
C ALA A 116 -3.04 -11.69 -16.76
N ARG A 117 -4.06 -11.73 -17.64
CA ARG A 117 -4.74 -10.54 -18.15
C ARG A 117 -5.44 -9.77 -17.03
N TYR A 118 -6.21 -10.45 -16.19
CA TYR A 118 -6.95 -9.79 -15.10
C TYR A 118 -6.01 -9.27 -14.00
N LEU A 119 -4.97 -10.02 -13.64
CA LEU A 119 -4.00 -9.57 -12.65
C LEU A 119 -3.20 -8.36 -13.16
N GLY A 120 -2.85 -8.34 -14.46
CA GLY A 120 -2.23 -7.19 -15.11
C GLY A 120 -3.10 -5.93 -15.00
N ASN A 121 -4.40 -6.05 -15.26
CA ASN A 121 -5.34 -4.94 -15.09
C ASN A 121 -5.43 -4.45 -13.63
N VAL A 122 -5.43 -5.36 -12.65
CA VAL A 122 -5.44 -4.96 -11.23
C VAL A 122 -4.16 -4.21 -10.85
N VAL A 123 -3.00 -4.69 -11.32
CA VAL A 123 -1.71 -3.99 -11.11
C VAL A 123 -1.79 -2.58 -11.69
N MET A 124 -2.26 -2.43 -12.93
CA MET A 124 -2.43 -1.13 -13.58
C MET A 124 -3.30 -0.16 -12.78
N ILE A 125 -4.44 -0.65 -12.27
CA ILE A 125 -5.36 0.16 -11.46
C ILE A 125 -4.65 0.65 -10.19
N TYR A 126 -3.95 -0.23 -9.48
CA TYR A 126 -3.21 0.14 -8.27
C TYR A 126 -2.15 1.20 -8.57
N GLN A 127 -1.35 0.98 -9.61
CA GLN A 127 -0.26 1.90 -9.95
C GLN A 127 -0.81 3.27 -10.35
N GLY A 128 -1.83 3.29 -11.21
CA GLY A 128 -2.46 4.53 -11.66
C GLY A 128 -3.09 5.33 -10.50
N ARG A 129 -3.78 4.66 -9.59
CA ARG A 129 -4.38 5.30 -8.41
C ARG A 129 -3.36 5.75 -7.39
N ALA A 130 -2.26 5.02 -7.26
CA ALA A 130 -1.16 5.44 -6.42
C ALA A 130 -0.52 6.72 -6.98
N ALA A 131 -0.29 6.80 -8.30
CA ALA A 131 0.19 8.02 -8.94
C ALA A 131 -0.77 9.20 -8.72
N TYR A 132 -2.06 9.00 -8.96
CA TYR A 132 -3.07 10.04 -8.75
C TYR A 132 -3.17 10.48 -7.29
N GLY A 133 -3.16 9.54 -6.34
CA GLY A 133 -3.15 9.84 -4.92
C GLY A 133 -1.92 10.63 -4.48
N LEU A 134 -0.73 10.30 -5.01
CA LEU A 134 0.49 11.07 -4.77
C LEU A 134 0.38 12.51 -5.32
N GLY A 135 -0.13 12.68 -6.54
CA GLY A 135 -0.41 14.00 -7.12
C GLY A 135 -1.40 14.81 -6.29
N ALA A 136 -2.45 14.18 -5.77
CA ALA A 136 -3.43 14.84 -4.91
C ALA A 136 -2.86 15.22 -3.53
N ILE A 137 -2.03 14.37 -2.92
CA ILE A 137 -1.36 14.67 -1.65
C ILE A 137 -0.38 15.85 -1.82
N GLY A 138 0.41 15.83 -2.89
CA GLY A 138 1.39 16.84 -3.22
C GLY A 138 2.54 16.99 -2.23
N GLY A 139 3.25 18.12 -2.34
CA GLY A 139 4.46 18.41 -1.57
C GLY A 139 5.71 17.67 -2.06
N ILE A 140 6.84 17.99 -1.41
CA ILE A 140 8.17 17.52 -1.85
C ILE A 140 8.27 15.99 -1.83
N ARG A 141 7.75 15.33 -0.79
CA ARG A 141 7.83 13.85 -0.68
C ARG A 141 7.01 13.15 -1.75
N ALA A 142 5.79 13.61 -2.06
CA ALA A 142 5.00 13.00 -3.11
C ALA A 142 5.62 13.22 -4.49
N ARG A 143 6.18 14.41 -4.74
CA ARG A 143 6.97 14.68 -5.95
C ARG A 143 8.15 13.72 -6.09
N GLN A 144 8.93 13.53 -5.03
CA GLN A 144 10.05 12.59 -5.01
C GLN A 144 9.61 11.14 -5.29
N ALA A 145 8.45 10.72 -4.75
CA ALA A 145 7.89 9.41 -5.05
C ALA A 145 7.56 9.26 -6.55
N LEU A 146 6.92 10.27 -7.16
CA LEU A 146 6.63 10.28 -8.60
C LEU A 146 7.92 10.33 -9.45
N ASP A 147 8.88 11.18 -9.08
CA ASP A 147 10.19 11.26 -9.73
C ASP A 147 10.93 9.91 -9.69
N SER A 148 10.82 9.16 -8.58
CA SER A 148 11.45 7.84 -8.46
C SER A 148 10.86 6.81 -9.43
N ALA A 149 9.56 6.90 -9.73
CA ALA A 149 8.92 6.01 -10.71
C ALA A 149 9.39 6.32 -12.15
N LEU A 150 9.68 7.60 -12.45
CA LEU A 150 10.20 8.02 -13.75
C LEU A 150 11.68 7.65 -13.98
N GLN A 151 12.38 7.13 -12.98
CA GLN A 151 13.74 6.58 -13.16
C GLN A 151 13.73 5.19 -13.81
N PHE A 152 12.58 4.51 -13.83
CA PHE A 152 12.40 3.24 -14.52
C PHE A 152 12.17 3.47 -16.02
N SER A 153 12.43 2.45 -16.85
CA SER A 153 12.14 2.53 -18.28
C SER A 153 10.63 2.79 -18.51
N PRO A 154 10.24 3.56 -19.54
CA PRO A 154 8.84 3.72 -19.94
C PRO A 154 8.11 2.38 -20.11
N ASP A 155 8.81 1.32 -20.52
CA ASP A 155 8.26 -0.03 -20.69
C ASP A 155 7.93 -0.75 -19.36
N SER A 156 8.34 -0.18 -18.22
CA SER A 156 8.07 -0.73 -16.88
C SER A 156 6.63 -0.49 -16.44
N PHE A 157 5.94 0.44 -17.11
CA PHE A 157 4.55 0.81 -16.83
C PHE A 157 3.72 0.75 -18.11
N PRO A 158 2.45 0.34 -18.01
CA PRO A 158 1.54 0.48 -19.13
C PRO A 158 1.39 1.96 -19.54
N PRO A 159 1.21 2.28 -20.83
CA PRO A 159 1.26 3.67 -21.32
C PRO A 159 0.32 4.64 -20.60
N ASN A 160 -0.86 4.17 -20.20
CA ASN A 160 -1.82 4.96 -19.42
C ASN A 160 -1.34 5.25 -17.99
N VAL A 161 -0.65 4.31 -17.34
CA VAL A 161 -0.03 4.52 -16.02
C VAL A 161 1.13 5.50 -16.14
N TRP A 162 1.98 5.35 -17.17
CA TRP A 162 3.08 6.28 -17.44
C TRP A 162 2.58 7.72 -17.63
N ALA A 163 1.53 7.91 -18.45
CA ALA A 163 0.91 9.22 -18.64
C ALA A 163 0.33 9.80 -17.33
N GLN A 164 -0.25 8.95 -16.47
CA GLN A 164 -0.75 9.39 -15.16
C GLN A 164 0.36 9.82 -14.21
N ILE A 165 1.53 9.15 -14.21
CA ILE A 165 2.68 9.57 -13.40
C ILE A 165 3.15 10.96 -13.83
N HIS A 166 3.28 11.19 -15.15
CA HIS A 166 3.64 12.51 -15.68
C HIS A 166 2.61 13.58 -15.30
N PHE A 167 1.33 13.33 -15.56
CA PHE A 167 0.27 14.27 -15.22
C PHE A 167 0.24 14.61 -13.73
N ALA A 168 0.30 13.59 -12.87
CA ALA A 168 0.30 13.75 -11.41
C ALA A 168 1.54 14.48 -10.91
N ARG A 169 2.68 14.34 -11.58
CA ARG A 169 3.92 15.04 -11.23
C ARG A 169 3.88 16.49 -11.67
N ASP A 170 3.48 16.75 -12.90
CA ASP A 170 3.52 18.07 -13.50
C ASP A 170 2.45 18.99 -12.86
N SER A 171 1.35 18.43 -12.36
CA SER A 171 0.36 19.17 -11.56
C SER A 171 0.90 19.67 -10.21
N LEU A 172 1.98 19.05 -9.68
CA LEU A 172 2.67 19.55 -8.48
C LEU A 172 3.55 20.77 -8.75
N ILE A 173 3.77 21.08 -10.02
CA ILE A 173 4.49 22.26 -10.49
C ILE A 173 3.48 23.39 -10.79
N GLY A 174 2.30 23.40 -10.13
CA GLY A 174 1.29 24.46 -10.29
C GLY A 174 1.89 25.87 -10.34
N PRO A 175 1.25 26.78 -11.09
CA PRO A 175 1.86 27.92 -11.80
C PRO A 175 2.88 28.74 -11.02
#